data_AF-A0AAE1V176-F1
#
_entry.id   AF-A0AAE1V176-F1
#
_cell.length_a   1.000
_cell.length_b   1.000
_cell.length_c   1.000
_cell.angle_alpha   90.00
_cell.angle_beta   90.00
_cell.angle_gamma   90.00
#
_symmetry.space_group_name_H-M   'P 1'
#
loop_
_entity.id
_entity.type
_entity.pdbx_description
1 polymer ?
#
loop_
_entity_poly.entity_id
_entity_poly.type
_entity_poly.pdbx_seq_one_letter_code
_entity_poly.pdbx_strand_id
1 'polypeptide(L)'
;MKGLYASEGWFMKLMEGNNKFVVKDPQKAHLFYMPFSSRMLEHSLYVRNSHNRTNLRQYLKEYSEKIAAKYRFWNRTGGVDHFLVACHDWAPYEMRHHMEHCIKALCNADVTLGFKVGRDVSLPETYVRSARNPLRDLGGKPPSQRKVLAFYAGNMRGYFASDLARALEEQRS
;
A
#
# COMPACT_ATOMS: atom_id res chain seq x y z
N MET A 1 4.55 -12.33 -7.24
CA MET A 1 3.96 -10.98 -7.06
C MET A 1 3.96 -10.26 -8.41
N LYS A 2 2.81 -10.21 -9.08
CA LYS A 2 2.58 -9.51 -10.36
C LYS A 2 1.21 -8.82 -10.33
N GLY A 3 0.96 -7.86 -11.21
CA GLY A 3 -0.29 -7.11 -11.29
C GLY A 3 -0.27 -5.76 -10.56
N LEU A 4 -1.44 -5.11 -10.49
CA LEU A 4 -1.64 -3.76 -9.95
C LEU A 4 -1.27 -3.65 -8.47
N TYR A 5 -1.68 -4.65 -7.67
CA TYR A 5 -1.44 -4.66 -6.23
C TYR A 5 -0.09 -5.27 -5.81
N ALA A 6 0.86 -5.38 -6.75
CA ALA A 6 2.12 -6.03 -6.48
C ALA A 6 3.03 -5.26 -5.52
N SER A 7 2.87 -3.92 -5.42
CA SER A 7 3.70 -3.06 -4.55
C SER A 7 3.69 -3.52 -3.09
N GLU A 8 2.54 -3.95 -2.56
CA GLU A 8 2.41 -4.49 -1.19
C GLU A 8 3.30 -5.74 -0.98
N GLY A 9 3.19 -6.73 -1.87
CA GLY A 9 3.98 -7.95 -1.77
C GLY A 9 5.49 -7.70 -1.95
N TRP A 10 5.87 -6.75 -2.82
CA TRP A 10 7.27 -6.35 -2.98
C TRP A 10 7.81 -5.65 -1.74
N PHE A 11 7.03 -4.78 -1.11
CA PHE A 11 7.40 -4.17 0.16
C PHE A 11 7.71 -5.24 1.21
N MET A 12 6.82 -6.21 1.40
CA MET A 12 7.00 -7.31 2.35
C MET A 12 8.31 -8.06 2.08
N LYS A 13 8.52 -8.49 0.84
CA LYS A 13 9.72 -9.21 0.42
C LYS A 13 11.01 -8.40 0.64
N LEU A 14 10.97 -7.11 0.36
CA LEU A 14 12.12 -6.22 0.55
C LEU A 14 12.43 -6.04 2.03
N MET A 15 11.41 -5.93 2.89
CA MET A 15 11.58 -5.82 4.34
C MET A 15 12.11 -7.10 4.98
N GLU A 16 11.64 -8.28 4.54
CA GLU A 16 12.13 -9.58 5.06
C GLU A 16 13.65 -9.75 4.92
N GLY A 17 14.22 -9.28 3.81
CA GLY A 17 15.67 -9.33 3.55
C GLY A 17 16.45 -8.10 4.01
N ASN A 18 15.80 -7.11 4.65
CA ASN A 18 16.43 -5.83 4.96
C ASN A 18 17.13 -5.85 6.32
N ASN A 19 18.41 -5.52 6.36
CA ASN A 19 19.17 -5.38 7.61
C ASN A 19 19.40 -3.92 8.06
N LYS A 20 18.98 -2.94 7.25
CA LYS A 20 19.13 -1.51 7.54
C LYS A 20 17.93 -0.92 8.27
N PHE A 21 16.73 -1.41 7.95
CA PHE A 21 15.47 -0.87 8.47
C PHE A 21 14.75 -1.81 9.43
N VAL A 22 15.24 -3.04 9.61
CA VAL A 22 14.67 -4.02 10.54
C VAL A 22 15.57 -4.16 11.75
N VAL A 23 14.98 -4.07 12.93
CA VAL A 23 15.66 -4.27 14.21
C VAL A 23 15.05 -5.45 14.96
N LYS A 24 15.88 -6.21 15.66
CA LYS A 24 15.42 -7.33 16.51
C LYS A 24 14.95 -6.89 17.89
N ASP A 25 15.54 -5.81 18.39
CA ASP A 25 15.19 -5.23 19.68
C ASP A 25 14.03 -4.24 19.49
N PRO A 26 12.82 -4.53 20.01
CA PRO A 26 11.66 -3.67 19.84
C PRO A 26 11.79 -2.32 20.55
N GLN A 27 12.71 -2.17 21.51
CA GLN A 27 12.94 -0.87 22.15
C GLN A 27 13.67 0.13 21.24
N LYS A 28 14.36 -0.37 20.21
CA LYS A 28 15.04 0.44 19.19
C LYS A 28 14.16 0.70 17.97
N ALA A 29 12.97 0.09 17.91
CA ALA A 29 12.06 0.27 16.80
C ALA A 29 11.33 1.61 16.90
N HIS A 30 11.40 2.41 15.83
CA HIS A 30 10.59 3.63 15.71
C HIS A 30 9.14 3.32 15.34
N LEU A 31 8.93 2.28 14.54
CA LEU A 31 7.62 1.87 14.04
C LEU A 31 7.53 0.34 14.02
N PHE A 32 6.31 -0.17 14.18
CA PHE A 32 6.01 -1.60 14.14
C PHE A 32 5.22 -1.94 12.88
N TYR A 33 5.76 -2.83 12.05
CA TYR A 33 5.07 -3.29 10.86
C TYR A 33 4.00 -4.34 11.21
N MET A 34 2.80 -4.18 10.66
CA MET A 34 1.70 -5.15 10.76
C MET A 34 1.66 -6.02 9.50
N PRO A 35 2.19 -7.26 9.54
CA PRO A 35 2.32 -8.09 8.35
C PRO A 35 0.99 -8.73 7.98
N PHE A 36 0.32 -8.14 6.99
CA PHE A 36 -0.74 -8.80 6.24
C PHE A 36 -0.77 -8.26 4.81
N SER A 37 -1.45 -8.99 3.92
CA SER A 37 -1.73 -8.52 2.57
C SER A 37 -3.23 -8.34 2.38
N SER A 38 -3.66 -7.11 2.13
CA SER A 38 -5.03 -6.74 1.76
C SER A 38 -5.49 -7.52 0.51
N ARG A 39 -4.60 -7.72 -0.46
CA ARG A 39 -4.91 -8.53 -1.64
C ARG A 39 -5.13 -10.00 -1.31
N MET A 40 -4.29 -10.58 -0.45
CA MET A 40 -4.47 -11.96 -0.01
C MET A 40 -5.70 -12.13 0.87
N LEU A 41 -6.00 -11.14 1.72
CA LEU A 41 -7.20 -11.11 2.55
C LEU A 41 -8.46 -11.20 1.68
N GLU A 42 -8.57 -10.35 0.66
CA GLU A 42 -9.66 -10.40 -0.32
C GLU A 42 -9.73 -11.76 -0.99
N HIS A 43 -8.62 -12.23 -1.58
CA HIS A 43 -8.59 -13.49 -2.34
C HIS A 43 -8.98 -14.71 -1.48
N SER A 44 -8.60 -14.71 -0.20
CA SER A 44 -8.82 -15.86 0.69
C SER A 44 -10.19 -15.86 1.34
N LEU A 45 -10.76 -14.69 1.65
CA LEU A 45 -11.97 -14.61 2.47
C LEU A 45 -13.17 -14.07 1.70
N TYR A 46 -13.01 -13.27 0.65
CA TYR A 46 -14.16 -12.64 -0.01
C TYR A 46 -15.05 -13.69 -0.69
N VAL A 47 -16.34 -13.65 -0.36
CA VAL A 47 -17.35 -14.49 -1.00
C VAL A 47 -17.86 -13.78 -2.24
N ARG A 48 -17.51 -14.32 -3.41
CA ARG A 48 -17.90 -13.75 -4.70
C ARG A 48 -19.42 -13.55 -4.78
N ASN A 49 -19.85 -12.42 -5.34
CA ASN A 49 -21.26 -12.00 -5.50
C ASN A 49 -22.04 -11.74 -4.19
N SER A 50 -21.42 -11.85 -3.01
CA SER A 50 -22.09 -11.54 -1.75
C SER A 50 -22.36 -10.05 -1.56
N HIS A 51 -21.59 -9.18 -2.25
CA HIS A 51 -21.55 -7.73 -2.02
C HIS A 51 -21.29 -7.34 -0.55
N ASN A 52 -20.81 -8.30 0.25
CA ASN A 52 -20.60 -8.16 1.68
C ASN A 52 -19.12 -8.38 1.99
N ARG A 53 -18.51 -7.39 2.64
CA ARG A 53 -17.09 -7.37 2.99
C ARG A 53 -16.87 -7.44 4.51
N THR A 54 -17.92 -7.72 5.28
CA THR A 54 -17.90 -7.74 6.74
C THR A 54 -16.94 -8.79 7.28
N ASN A 55 -16.83 -9.94 6.61
CA ASN A 55 -15.90 -11.00 6.97
C ASN A 55 -14.42 -10.56 6.89
N LEU A 56 -14.06 -9.74 5.90
CA LEU A 56 -12.70 -9.19 5.77
C LEU A 56 -12.37 -8.28 6.96
N ARG A 57 -13.31 -7.39 7.29
CA ARG A 57 -13.20 -6.50 8.45
C ARG A 57 -13.14 -7.27 9.76
N GLN A 58 -13.96 -8.30 9.93
CA GLN A 58 -13.98 -9.16 11.11
C GLN A 58 -12.65 -9.89 11.30
N TYR A 59 -12.07 -10.42 10.22
CA TYR A 59 -10.76 -11.04 10.29
C TYR A 59 -9.67 -10.06 10.74
N LEU A 60 -9.64 -8.84 10.17
CA LEU A 60 -8.65 -7.84 10.59
C LEU A 60 -8.85 -7.37 12.03
N LYS A 61 -10.10 -7.27 12.50
CA LYS A 61 -10.40 -7.04 13.92
C LYS A 61 -9.72 -8.10 14.78
N GLU A 62 -10.02 -9.37 14.55
CA GLU A 62 -9.48 -10.48 15.33
C GLU A 62 -7.96 -10.57 15.24
N TYR A 63 -7.40 -10.33 14.06
CA TYR A 63 -5.95 -10.24 13.85
C TYR A 63 -5.33 -9.12 14.71
N SER A 64 -5.89 -7.91 14.66
CA SER A 64 -5.39 -6.77 15.45
C SER A 64 -5.50 -7.02 16.95
N GLU A 65 -6.61 -7.60 17.42
CA GLU A 65 -6.84 -7.91 18.83
C GLU A 65 -5.86 -9.00 19.31
N LYS A 66 -5.57 -9.99 18.47
CA LYS A 66 -4.59 -11.04 18.77
C LYS A 66 -3.17 -10.47 18.86
N ILE A 67 -2.80 -9.55 17.97
CA ILE A 67 -1.51 -8.85 18.04
C ILE A 67 -1.44 -8.00 19.31
N ALA A 68 -2.50 -7.25 19.61
CA ALA A 68 -2.60 -6.42 20.81
C ALA A 68 -2.45 -7.23 22.12
N ALA A 69 -3.05 -8.42 22.16
CA ALA A 69 -2.94 -9.33 23.31
C ALA A 69 -1.54 -9.95 23.43
N LYS A 70 -0.90 -10.26 22.30
CA LYS A 70 0.40 -10.94 22.28
C LYS A 70 1.59 -10.00 22.52
N TYR A 71 1.52 -8.78 22.00
CA TYR A 71 2.65 -7.84 22.00
C TYR A 71 2.28 -6.56 22.77
N ARG A 72 2.97 -6.32 23.89
CA ARG A 72 2.73 -5.17 24.77
C ARG A 72 2.90 -3.81 24.08
N PHE A 73 3.62 -3.76 22.95
CA PHE A 73 3.90 -2.53 22.20
C PHE A 73 2.65 -1.93 21.54
N TRP A 74 1.65 -2.74 21.17
CA TRP A 74 0.40 -2.24 20.60
C TRP A 74 -0.33 -1.31 21.56
N ASN A 75 -0.54 -1.77 22.80
CA ASN A 75 -1.29 -1.04 23.83
C ASN A 75 -0.57 0.22 24.33
N ARG A 76 0.73 0.38 24.05
CA ARG A 76 1.50 1.57 24.44
C ARG A 76 0.99 2.84 23.76
N THR A 77 0.55 2.72 22.50
CA THR A 77 0.14 3.86 21.66
C THR A 77 -1.27 3.70 21.09
N GLY A 78 -1.92 2.55 21.32
CA GLY A 78 -3.16 2.21 20.63
C GLY A 78 -2.98 2.01 19.12
N GLY A 79 -1.77 1.65 18.68
CA GLY A 79 -1.45 1.39 17.27
C GLY A 79 -0.96 2.61 16.48
N VAL A 80 -0.73 3.77 17.09
CA VAL A 80 -0.26 4.98 16.38
C VAL A 80 1.15 4.82 15.80
N ASP A 81 2.02 4.08 16.50
CA ASP A 81 3.37 3.73 16.03
C ASP A 81 3.39 2.42 15.20
N HIS A 82 2.22 1.91 14.84
CA HIS A 82 2.09 0.75 13.96
C HIS A 82 1.73 1.19 12.55
N PHE A 83 2.34 0.53 11.56
CA PHE A 83 2.07 0.82 10.17
C PHE A 83 1.79 -0.45 9.37
N LEU A 84 1.09 -0.25 8.27
CA LEU A 84 0.70 -1.30 7.34
C LEU A 84 0.88 -0.82 5.91
N VAL A 85 1.01 -1.77 5.00
CA VAL A 85 1.11 -1.50 3.57
C VAL A 85 -0.04 -2.24 2.91
N ALA A 86 -0.83 -1.53 2.12
CA ALA A 86 -2.00 -2.12 1.47
C ALA A 86 -2.26 -1.49 0.11
N CYS A 87 -2.50 -2.33 -0.89
CA CYS A 87 -2.74 -1.84 -2.24
C CYS A 87 -4.12 -2.14 -2.78
N HIS A 88 -4.86 -3.05 -2.16
CA HIS A 88 -6.22 -3.33 -2.60
C HIS A 88 -7.14 -2.14 -2.31
N ASP A 89 -8.04 -1.80 -3.25
CA ASP A 89 -8.94 -0.65 -3.13
C ASP A 89 -9.86 -0.69 -1.91
N TRP A 90 -10.10 -1.88 -1.34
CA TRP A 90 -10.96 -2.05 -0.17
C TRP A 90 -10.21 -1.91 1.16
N ALA A 91 -8.88 -1.77 1.13
CA ALA A 91 -8.06 -1.69 2.33
C ALA A 91 -8.53 -0.61 3.34
N PRO A 92 -8.91 0.62 2.93
CA PRO A 92 -9.45 1.62 3.87
C PRO A 92 -10.73 1.16 4.58
N TYR A 93 -11.57 0.39 3.90
CA TYR A 93 -12.79 -0.17 4.48
C TYR A 93 -12.49 -1.32 5.44
N GLU A 94 -11.63 -2.26 5.02
CA GLU A 94 -11.26 -3.46 5.79
C GLU A 94 -10.65 -3.08 7.15
N MET A 95 -9.85 -2.02 7.20
CA MET A 95 -9.13 -1.56 8.39
C MET A 95 -9.94 -0.63 9.30
N ARG A 96 -11.14 -0.24 8.88
CA ARG A 96 -11.94 0.77 9.60
C ARG A 96 -12.23 0.31 11.03
N HIS A 97 -12.14 1.24 11.98
CA HIS A 97 -12.39 1.06 13.42
C HIS A 97 -11.37 0.23 14.21
N HIS A 98 -10.65 -0.73 13.59
CA HIS A 98 -9.74 -1.64 14.32
C HIS A 98 -8.27 -1.30 14.12
N MET A 99 -7.93 -0.64 13.00
CA MET A 99 -6.58 -0.16 12.69
C MET A 99 -6.64 1.33 12.29
N GLU A 100 -7.58 2.07 12.87
CA GLU A 100 -7.86 3.46 12.49
C GLU A 100 -6.68 4.38 12.79
N HIS A 101 -6.00 4.16 13.92
CA HIS A 101 -4.86 4.97 14.37
C HIS A 101 -3.54 4.62 13.69
N CYS A 102 -3.44 3.43 13.08
CA CYS A 102 -2.24 3.00 12.38
C CYS A 102 -1.94 3.88 11.17
N ILE A 103 -0.65 4.05 10.89
CA ILE A 103 -0.12 4.68 9.68
C ILE A 103 -0.38 3.74 8.50
N LYS A 104 -1.02 4.24 7.44
CA LYS A 104 -1.38 3.42 6.28
C LYS A 104 -0.56 3.86 5.08
N ALA A 105 0.28 2.98 4.56
CA ALA A 105 0.88 3.15 3.25
C ALA A 105 -0.04 2.54 2.19
N LEU A 106 -0.77 3.38 1.45
CA LEU A 106 -1.85 2.97 0.57
C LEU A 106 -1.52 3.22 -0.90
N CYS A 107 -1.78 2.24 -1.77
CA CYS A 107 -1.71 2.47 -3.23
C CYS A 107 -2.78 3.46 -3.71
N ASN A 108 -3.96 3.44 -3.06
CA ASN A 108 -5.02 4.41 -3.29
C ASN A 108 -4.99 5.50 -2.22
N ALA A 109 -4.64 6.73 -2.61
CA ALA A 109 -4.50 7.89 -1.73
C ALA A 109 -5.74 8.81 -1.72
N ASP A 110 -6.92 8.27 -2.01
CA ASP A 110 -8.17 9.02 -2.04
C ASP A 110 -8.65 9.40 -0.61
N VAL A 111 -8.66 10.70 -0.33
CA VAL A 111 -9.10 11.28 0.95
C VAL A 111 -10.58 11.04 1.23
N THR A 112 -11.40 10.88 0.19
CA THR A 112 -12.84 10.61 0.31
C THR A 112 -13.12 9.16 0.74
N LEU A 113 -12.18 8.25 0.44
CA LEU A 113 -12.27 6.83 0.79
C LEU A 113 -11.57 6.49 2.11
N GLY A 114 -10.99 7.48 2.79
CA GLY A 114 -10.46 7.33 4.15
C GLY A 114 -8.96 7.58 4.30
N PHE A 115 -8.25 7.95 3.23
CA PHE A 115 -6.85 8.39 3.33
C PHE A 115 -6.74 9.65 4.20
N LYS A 116 -5.84 9.65 5.19
CA LYS A 116 -5.63 10.81 6.09
C LYS A 116 -4.30 11.50 5.79
N VAL A 117 -4.39 12.70 5.21
CA VAL A 117 -3.24 13.58 4.99
C VAL A 117 -2.55 13.89 6.33
N GLY A 118 -1.23 13.85 6.35
CA GLY A 118 -0.42 14.08 7.55
C GLY A 118 -0.21 12.84 8.43
N ARG A 119 -0.89 11.72 8.14
CA ARG A 119 -0.67 10.43 8.82
C ARG A 119 -0.35 9.30 7.84
N ASP A 120 -1.15 9.17 6.79
CA ASP A 120 -1.06 8.09 5.82
C ASP A 120 -0.09 8.48 4.69
N VAL A 121 0.50 7.48 4.03
CA VAL A 121 1.54 7.63 3.00
C VAL A 121 1.02 7.08 1.68
N SER A 122 1.15 7.85 0.60
CA SER A 122 0.86 7.33 -0.74
C SER A 122 1.98 6.39 -1.16
N LEU A 123 1.62 5.15 -1.50
CA LEU A 123 2.51 4.17 -2.08
C LEU A 123 2.28 4.14 -3.61
N PRO A 124 3.33 4.23 -4.44
CA PRO A 124 3.15 4.11 -5.88
C PRO A 124 2.55 2.75 -6.28
N GLU A 125 1.37 2.78 -6.91
CA GLU A 125 0.81 1.61 -7.56
C GLU A 125 1.61 1.32 -8.84
N THR A 126 2.41 0.26 -8.82
CA THR A 126 3.25 -0.11 -9.96
C THR A 126 2.81 -1.45 -10.51
N TYR A 127 2.36 -1.46 -11.77
CA TYR A 127 1.98 -2.70 -12.44
C TYR A 127 3.21 -3.57 -12.71
N VAL A 128 3.41 -4.59 -11.88
CA VAL A 128 4.52 -5.54 -12.08
C VAL A 128 4.12 -6.59 -13.11
N ARG A 129 4.72 -6.52 -14.30
CA ARG A 129 4.46 -7.47 -15.41
C ARG A 129 5.11 -8.83 -15.18
N SER A 130 6.34 -8.83 -14.63
CA SER A 130 7.12 -10.04 -14.39
C SER A 130 7.76 -10.01 -13.02
N ALA A 131 7.54 -11.06 -12.23
CA ALA A 131 8.20 -11.19 -10.92
C ALA A 131 9.73 -11.43 -11.04
N ARG A 132 10.18 -12.03 -12.15
CA ARG A 132 11.62 -12.29 -12.40
C ARG A 132 12.38 -11.05 -12.89
N ASN A 133 11.67 -10.14 -13.55
CA ASN A 133 12.21 -8.86 -13.99
C ASN A 133 11.15 -7.77 -13.71
N PRO A 134 11.07 -7.25 -12.47
CA PRO A 134 10.04 -6.30 -12.06
C PRO A 134 10.15 -4.97 -12.79
N LEU A 135 11.36 -4.64 -13.25
CA LEU A 135 11.67 -3.44 -14.02
C LEU A 135 11.55 -3.65 -15.53
N ARG A 136 11.03 -4.81 -15.98
CA ARG A 136 10.79 -5.05 -17.40
C ARG A 136 9.85 -3.99 -17.94
N ASP A 137 10.28 -3.31 -19.00
CA ASP A 137 9.59 -2.20 -19.66
C ASP A 137 9.50 -0.90 -18.83
N LEU A 138 10.06 -0.86 -17.60
CA LEU A 138 10.38 0.36 -16.85
C LEU A 138 11.75 0.88 -17.32
N GLY A 139 11.81 1.33 -18.58
CA GLY A 139 13.01 1.92 -19.19
C GLY A 139 13.13 3.44 -18.97
N GLY A 140 14.19 4.03 -19.53
CA GLY A 140 14.43 5.47 -19.53
C GLY A 140 15.71 5.89 -18.79
N LYS A 141 16.03 7.18 -18.85
CA LYS A 141 17.19 7.75 -18.14
C LYS A 141 17.04 7.57 -16.62
N PRO A 142 18.13 7.41 -15.84
CA PRO A 142 18.06 7.43 -14.37
C PRO A 142 17.46 8.76 -13.88
N PRO A 143 16.86 8.82 -12.67
CA PRO A 143 16.20 10.04 -12.16
C PRO A 143 17.05 11.31 -12.30
N SER A 144 18.37 11.21 -12.08
CA SER A 144 19.33 12.32 -12.22
C SER A 144 19.53 12.84 -13.63
N GLN A 145 19.12 12.09 -14.66
CA GLN A 145 19.27 12.43 -16.08
C GLN A 145 17.91 12.65 -16.78
N ARG A 146 16.79 12.55 -16.04
CA ARG A 146 15.45 12.82 -16.57
C ARG A 146 15.21 14.33 -16.60
N LYS A 147 15.02 14.88 -17.81
CA LYS A 147 14.58 16.28 -17.99
C LYS A 147 13.09 16.47 -17.69
N VAL A 148 12.30 15.41 -17.88
CA VAL A 148 10.86 15.38 -17.60
C VAL A 148 10.63 14.39 -16.47
N LEU A 149 10.08 14.87 -15.34
CA LEU A 149 9.86 14.08 -14.13
C LEU A 149 8.45 13.49 -14.05
N ALA A 150 7.49 14.06 -14.77
CA ALA A 150 6.12 13.60 -14.81
C ALA A 150 5.87 12.74 -16.06
N PHE A 151 5.10 11.66 -15.90
CA PHE A 151 4.63 10.83 -17.00
C PHE A 151 3.22 10.36 -16.71
N TYR A 152 2.42 10.18 -17.76
CA TYR A 152 1.11 9.56 -17.67
C TYR A 152 1.20 8.13 -18.19
N ALA A 153 0.80 7.17 -17.37
CA ALA A 153 0.74 5.76 -17.73
C ALA A 153 -0.58 5.18 -17.18
N GLY A 154 -1.67 5.47 -17.89
CA GLY A 154 -3.01 5.02 -17.54
C GLY A 154 -3.85 4.80 -18.79
N ASN A 155 -5.01 4.16 -18.62
CA ASN A 155 -5.98 4.04 -19.71
C ASN A 155 -6.64 5.40 -19.91
N MET A 156 -6.80 5.87 -21.16
CA MET A 156 -7.39 7.18 -21.47
C MET A 156 -8.90 7.20 -21.18
N ARG A 157 -9.25 7.17 -19.90
CA ARG A 157 -10.63 7.23 -19.40
C ARG A 157 -10.79 8.53 -18.61
N GLY A 158 -11.63 9.42 -19.14
CA GLY A 158 -11.95 10.72 -18.54
C GLY A 158 -11.13 11.88 -19.11
N TYR A 159 -11.71 13.07 -19.04
CA TYR A 159 -11.13 14.29 -19.61
C TYR A 159 -9.75 14.64 -19.00
N PHE A 160 -9.59 14.50 -17.68
CA PHE A 160 -8.32 14.74 -16.99
C PHE A 160 -7.14 13.90 -17.50
N ALA A 161 -7.38 12.64 -17.87
CA ALA A 161 -6.34 11.77 -18.42
C ALA A 161 -5.83 12.30 -19.78
N SER A 162 -6.75 12.82 -20.59
CA SER A 162 -6.44 13.35 -21.92
C SER A 162 -5.70 14.68 -21.81
N ASP A 163 -6.15 15.56 -20.91
CA ASP A 163 -5.50 16.85 -20.67
C ASP A 163 -4.09 16.69 -20.08
N LEU A 164 -3.91 15.76 -19.14
CA LEU A 164 -2.59 15.46 -18.56
C LEU A 164 -1.65 14.84 -19.59
N ALA A 165 -2.14 13.95 -20.45
CA ALA A 165 -1.32 13.38 -21.53
C ALA A 165 -0.85 14.47 -22.50
N ARG A 166 -1.75 15.37 -22.93
CA ARG A 166 -1.42 16.52 -23.79
C ARG A 166 -0.39 17.44 -23.13
N ALA A 167 -0.61 17.81 -21.88
CA ALA A 167 0.31 18.69 -21.14
C ALA A 167 1.71 18.08 -20.99
N LEU A 168 1.82 16.76 -20.85
CA LEU A 168 3.10 16.06 -20.76
C LEU A 168 3.78 15.86 -22.12
N GLU A 169 3.02 15.82 -23.22
CA GLU A 169 3.55 15.83 -24.58
C GLU A 169 4.14 17.20 -24.95
N GLU A 170 3.52 18.30 -24.53
CA GLU A 170 4.02 19.66 -24.76
C GLU A 170 5.39 19.89 -24.07
N GLN A 171 5.62 19.24 -22.93
CA GLN A 171 6.87 19.30 -22.14
C GLN A 171 8.00 18.41 -22.69
N ARG A 172 7.77 17.68 -23.79
CA ARG A 172 8.77 16.82 -24.45
C ARG A 172 9.59 17.54 -25.53
N SER A 173 9.36 18.83 -25.76
CA SER A 173 10.10 19.68 -26.70
C SER A 173 11.44 20.18 -26.15
#